data_AF-E2PUJ4-F1
#
_entry.id   AF-E2PUJ4-F1
#
_cell.length_a   1.000
_cell.length_b   1.000
_cell.length_c   1.000
_cell.angle_alpha   90.00
_cell.angle_beta   90.00
_cell.angle_gamma   90.00
#
_symmetry.space_group_name_H-M   'P 1'
#
loop_
_entity.id
_entity.type
_entity.pdbx_description
1 polymer ?
#
loop_
_entity_poly.entity_id
_entity_poly.type
_entity_poly.pdbx_seq_one_letter_code
_entity_poly.pdbx_strand_id
1 'polypeptide(L)'
;MNKTWAGAAALTAVLAVLAVLAVPAWQLLVRPAAFFLFEYGCRDREDRIAAAIAADPILSSPPPGSGRPESAAGCDDDDQWVHAGQEYTYTSPAATTAALSHYRTAAPSHGWTATPREDCYTKDVGGAPAYLSVTVLKGDRVSVDIDAAGEDGEFC
;
A
#
# COMPACT_ATOMS: atom_id res chain seq x y z
N MET A 1 68.98 -13.15 15.15
CA MET A 1 68.69 -12.31 13.95
C MET A 1 67.37 -12.79 13.37
N ASN A 2 66.30 -12.08 13.68
CA ASN A 2 64.93 -12.59 13.68
C ASN A 2 64.17 -11.83 12.58
N LYS A 3 64.46 -12.11 11.31
CA LYS A 3 63.95 -11.30 10.17
C LYS A 3 62.71 -11.88 9.49
N THR A 4 62.35 -13.13 9.78
CA THR A 4 61.25 -13.85 9.10
C THR A 4 59.88 -13.66 9.74
N TRP A 5 59.81 -13.28 11.03
CA TRP A 5 58.53 -13.19 11.76
C TRP A 5 57.77 -11.86 11.54
N ALA A 6 58.47 -10.79 11.16
CA ALA A 6 57.85 -9.48 10.94
C ALA A 6 57.01 -9.43 9.64
N GLY A 7 57.39 -10.20 8.62
CA GLY A 7 56.68 -10.23 7.33
C GLY A 7 55.32 -10.96 7.40
N ALA A 8 55.24 -12.04 8.17
CA ALA A 8 54.02 -12.82 8.31
C ALA A 8 52.92 -12.06 9.06
N ALA A 9 53.28 -11.34 10.14
CA ALA A 9 52.34 -10.55 10.93
C ALA A 9 51.79 -9.32 10.18
N ALA A 10 52.61 -8.70 9.34
CA ALA A 10 52.17 -7.58 8.50
C ALA A 10 51.17 -8.04 7.42
N LEU A 11 51.37 -9.23 6.83
CA LEU A 11 50.48 -9.76 5.80
C LEU A 11 49.10 -10.15 6.36
N THR A 12 49.04 -10.77 7.54
CA THR A 12 47.77 -11.10 8.21
C THR A 12 47.01 -9.85 8.65
N ALA A 13 47.70 -8.82 9.15
CA ALA A 13 47.06 -7.55 9.50
C ALA A 13 46.44 -6.85 8.27
N VAL A 14 47.15 -6.84 7.13
CA VAL A 14 46.63 -6.26 5.87
C VAL A 14 45.43 -7.05 5.34
N LEU A 15 45.47 -8.37 5.37
CA LEU A 15 44.34 -9.21 4.94
C LEU A 15 43.12 -9.05 5.84
N ALA A 16 43.31 -8.91 7.16
CA ALA A 16 42.23 -8.65 8.10
C ALA A 16 41.59 -7.27 7.87
N VAL A 17 42.40 -6.22 7.63
CA VAL A 17 41.89 -4.88 7.29
C VAL A 17 41.13 -4.88 5.96
N LEU A 18 41.65 -5.57 4.94
CA LEU A 18 40.95 -5.70 3.65
C LEU A 18 39.64 -6.47 3.77
N ALA A 19 39.57 -7.53 4.59
CA ALA A 19 38.33 -8.24 4.85
C ALA A 19 37.31 -7.36 5.61
N VAL A 20 37.76 -6.58 6.59
CA VAL A 20 36.89 -5.65 7.35
C VAL A 20 36.37 -4.50 6.49
N LEU A 21 37.10 -4.08 5.44
CA LEU A 21 36.65 -3.04 4.51
C LEU A 21 35.85 -3.59 3.31
N ALA A 22 36.13 -4.83 2.87
CA ALA A 22 35.43 -5.45 1.76
C ALA A 22 33.97 -5.83 2.11
N VAL A 23 33.71 -6.25 3.35
CA VAL A 23 32.35 -6.58 3.82
C VAL A 23 31.40 -5.38 3.78
N PRO A 24 31.69 -4.20 4.37
CA PRO A 24 30.81 -3.04 4.28
C PRO A 24 30.72 -2.49 2.86
N ALA A 25 31.79 -2.53 2.06
CA ALA A 25 31.73 -2.12 0.66
C ALA A 25 30.81 -3.02 -0.19
N TRP A 26 30.84 -4.34 0.05
CA TRP A 26 29.90 -5.29 -0.57
C TRP A 26 28.47 -5.06 -0.11
N GLN A 27 28.25 -4.85 1.19
CA GLN A 27 26.92 -4.54 1.74
C GLN A 27 26.35 -3.23 1.16
N LEU A 28 27.19 -2.20 0.93
CA LEU A 28 26.76 -0.92 0.36
C LEU A 28 26.46 -0.97 -1.14
N LEU A 29 27.09 -1.87 -1.89
CA LEU A 29 26.86 -2.00 -3.34
C LEU A 29 25.77 -3.03 -3.69
N VAL A 30 25.67 -4.13 -2.93
CA VAL A 30 24.76 -5.24 -3.25
C VAL A 30 23.38 -5.06 -2.64
N ARG A 31 23.26 -4.48 -1.43
CA ARG A 31 21.96 -4.26 -0.80
C ARG A 31 21.02 -3.34 -1.59
N PRO A 32 21.45 -2.17 -2.11
CA PRO A 32 20.53 -1.35 -2.91
C PRO A 32 20.08 -2.07 -4.17
N ALA A 33 20.98 -2.76 -4.89
CA ALA A 33 20.60 -3.54 -6.07
C ALA A 33 19.62 -4.69 -5.73
N ALA A 34 19.80 -5.37 -4.60
CA ALA A 34 18.86 -6.41 -4.16
C ALA A 34 17.50 -5.83 -3.73
N PHE A 35 17.48 -4.69 -3.03
CA PHE A 35 16.25 -4.00 -2.69
C PHE A 35 15.45 -3.64 -3.96
N PHE A 36 16.11 -3.02 -4.95
CA PHE A 36 15.48 -2.68 -6.23
C PHE A 36 15.03 -3.90 -7.06
N LEU A 37 15.63 -5.07 -6.87
CA LEU A 37 15.30 -6.28 -7.65
C LEU A 37 14.29 -7.21 -6.96
N PHE A 38 14.15 -7.15 -5.64
CA PHE A 38 13.37 -8.13 -4.87
C PHE A 38 12.34 -7.51 -3.91
N GLU A 39 12.51 -6.25 -3.49
CA GLU A 39 11.63 -5.55 -2.55
C GLU A 39 10.88 -4.37 -3.17
N TYR A 40 11.46 -3.70 -4.18
CA TYR A 40 10.81 -2.61 -4.91
C TYR A 40 9.79 -3.13 -5.93
N GLY A 41 8.60 -2.55 -5.90
CA GLY A 41 7.51 -2.86 -6.81
C GLY A 41 6.43 -3.75 -6.22
N CYS A 42 5.25 -3.67 -6.83
CA CYS A 42 4.13 -4.57 -6.58
C CYS A 42 4.44 -5.97 -7.08
N ARG A 43 4.18 -6.99 -6.25
CA ARG A 43 4.46 -8.40 -6.58
C ARG A 43 3.16 -9.13 -6.86
N ASP A 44 3.26 -10.41 -7.25
CA ASP A 44 2.11 -11.27 -7.54
C ASP A 44 1.03 -11.27 -6.45
N ARG A 45 1.41 -11.05 -5.19
CA ARG A 45 0.46 -10.98 -4.08
C ARG A 45 -0.33 -9.68 -4.14
N GLU A 46 0.33 -8.55 -4.28
CA GLU A 46 -0.25 -7.22 -4.37
C GLU A 46 -1.12 -7.10 -5.63
N ASP A 47 -0.69 -7.62 -6.77
CA ASP A 47 -1.48 -7.68 -8.01
C ASP A 47 -2.79 -8.45 -7.83
N ARG A 48 -2.74 -9.58 -7.10
CA ARG A 48 -3.95 -10.37 -6.78
C ARG A 48 -4.89 -9.62 -5.87
N ILE A 49 -4.36 -8.91 -4.87
CA ILE A 49 -5.15 -8.08 -3.98
C ILE A 49 -5.76 -6.91 -4.76
N ALA A 50 -4.99 -6.26 -5.64
CA ALA A 50 -5.41 -5.13 -6.48
C ALA A 50 -6.59 -5.51 -7.36
N ALA A 51 -6.47 -6.64 -8.05
CA ALA A 51 -7.55 -7.18 -8.86
C ALA A 51 -8.80 -7.51 -8.02
N ALA A 52 -8.60 -8.05 -6.80
CA ALA A 52 -9.71 -8.41 -5.92
C ALA A 52 -10.45 -7.18 -5.36
N ILE A 53 -9.73 -6.15 -4.92
CA ILE A 53 -10.37 -4.92 -4.40
C ILE A 53 -11.02 -4.10 -5.52
N ALA A 54 -10.40 -4.04 -6.72
CA ALA A 54 -10.98 -3.36 -7.88
C ALA A 54 -12.27 -4.05 -8.37
N ALA A 55 -12.39 -5.35 -8.11
CA ALA A 55 -13.59 -6.14 -8.39
C ALA A 55 -14.61 -6.16 -7.24
N ASP A 56 -14.36 -5.49 -6.10
CA ASP A 56 -15.30 -5.53 -4.97
C ASP A 56 -16.64 -4.88 -5.38
N PRO A 57 -17.78 -5.58 -5.20
CA PRO A 57 -19.07 -5.07 -5.66
C PRO A 57 -19.50 -3.76 -5.00
N ILE A 58 -18.90 -3.35 -3.87
CA ILE A 58 -19.19 -2.05 -3.24
C ILE A 58 -18.82 -0.88 -4.17
N LEU A 59 -17.76 -1.01 -4.97
CA LEU A 59 -17.34 -0.01 -5.95
C LEU A 59 -18.29 0.05 -7.15
N SER A 60 -19.06 -1.02 -7.40
CA SER A 60 -20.10 -1.07 -8.44
C SER A 60 -21.49 -0.71 -7.93
N SER A 61 -21.61 -0.19 -6.70
CA SER A 61 -22.87 0.23 -6.08
C SER A 61 -22.96 1.77 -6.04
N PRO A 62 -23.32 2.42 -7.16
CA PRO A 62 -23.31 3.87 -7.22
C PRO A 62 -24.39 4.47 -6.30
N PRO A 63 -24.04 5.49 -5.50
CA PRO A 63 -25.00 6.24 -4.71
C PRO A 63 -26.03 6.98 -5.59
N PRO A 64 -27.26 7.21 -5.09
CA PRO A 64 -28.31 7.90 -5.84
C PRO A 64 -27.91 9.31 -6.29
N GLY A 65 -28.22 9.65 -7.54
CA GLY A 65 -27.97 10.99 -8.09
C GLY A 65 -26.50 11.27 -8.41
N SER A 66 -25.64 10.25 -8.36
CA SER A 66 -24.25 10.36 -8.80
C SER A 66 -24.14 10.46 -10.32
N GLY A 67 -23.14 11.23 -10.78
CA GLY A 67 -22.67 11.15 -12.16
C GLY A 67 -21.96 9.83 -12.44
N ARG A 68 -21.46 9.67 -13.68
CA ARG A 68 -20.54 8.57 -14.00
C ARG A 68 -19.28 8.73 -13.16
N PRO A 69 -18.83 7.70 -12.43
CA PRO A 69 -17.64 7.84 -11.61
C PRO A 69 -16.36 7.87 -12.44
N GLU A 70 -15.34 8.49 -11.87
CA GLU A 70 -13.96 8.30 -12.25
C GLU A 70 -13.38 7.15 -11.42
N SER A 71 -12.92 6.10 -12.08
CA SER A 71 -12.35 4.93 -11.40
C SER A 71 -10.83 5.03 -11.36
N ALA A 72 -10.24 4.75 -10.20
CA ALA A 72 -8.79 4.61 -10.03
C ALA A 72 -8.48 3.25 -9.41
N ALA A 73 -7.43 2.60 -9.88
CA ALA A 73 -6.92 1.38 -9.26
C ALA A 73 -5.43 1.24 -9.56
N GLY A 74 -4.67 0.75 -8.60
CA GLY A 74 -3.24 0.60 -8.75
C GLY A 74 -2.60 0.00 -7.50
N CYS A 75 -1.28 -0.11 -7.58
CA CYS A 75 -0.45 -0.45 -6.46
C CYS A 75 0.79 0.47 -6.52
N ASP A 76 1.16 1.03 -5.37
CA ASP A 76 2.33 1.87 -5.25
C ASP A 76 3.58 1.01 -5.01
N ASP A 77 4.62 1.29 -5.78
CA ASP A 77 5.78 0.43 -5.95
C ASP A 77 6.76 0.54 -4.76
N ASP A 78 6.70 1.61 -3.97
CA ASP A 78 7.65 1.87 -2.89
C ASP A 78 7.19 1.35 -1.51
N ASP A 79 5.89 1.34 -1.24
CA ASP A 79 5.29 0.88 0.03
C ASP A 79 4.37 -0.34 -0.13
N GLN A 80 4.21 -0.86 -1.37
CA GLN A 80 3.34 -1.99 -1.72
C GLN A 80 1.88 -1.73 -1.34
N TRP A 81 1.48 -0.46 -1.32
CA TRP A 81 0.12 -0.04 -1.05
C TRP A 81 -0.78 -0.25 -2.26
N VAL A 82 -1.80 -1.10 -2.08
CA VAL A 82 -2.77 -1.40 -3.12
C VAL A 82 -4.04 -0.58 -2.90
N HIS A 83 -4.51 0.11 -3.93
CA HIS A 83 -5.71 0.94 -3.87
C HIS A 83 -6.67 0.68 -5.04
N ALA A 84 -7.96 0.82 -4.79
CA ALA A 84 -8.99 0.90 -5.83
C ALA A 84 -10.16 1.74 -5.35
N GLY A 85 -10.66 2.64 -6.19
CA GLY A 85 -11.69 3.57 -5.79
C GLY A 85 -12.54 4.11 -6.93
N GLN A 86 -13.59 4.82 -6.52
CA GLN A 86 -14.52 5.53 -7.38
C GLN A 86 -14.73 6.93 -6.84
N GLU A 87 -14.55 7.93 -7.69
CA GLU A 87 -14.89 9.31 -7.38
C GLU A 87 -16.17 9.72 -8.10
N TYR A 88 -17.14 10.24 -7.35
CA TYR A 88 -18.43 10.70 -7.85
C TYR A 88 -18.57 12.21 -7.71
N THR A 89 -19.02 12.87 -8.76
CA THR A 89 -19.39 14.30 -8.73
C THR A 89 -20.91 14.47 -8.56
N TYR A 90 -21.28 15.47 -7.77
CA TYR A 90 -22.66 15.85 -7.47
C TYR A 90 -22.92 17.31 -7.82
N THR A 91 -24.19 17.71 -7.86
CA THR A 91 -24.57 19.11 -8.11
C THR A 91 -25.00 19.85 -6.83
N SER A 92 -25.02 19.17 -5.68
CA SER A 92 -25.45 19.78 -4.41
C SER A 92 -24.84 19.08 -3.19
N PRO A 93 -24.62 19.83 -2.08
CA PRO A 93 -24.16 19.24 -0.81
C PRO A 93 -25.14 18.23 -0.20
N ALA A 94 -26.44 18.36 -0.45
CA ALA A 94 -27.41 17.38 0.06
C ALA A 94 -27.19 15.99 -0.56
N ALA A 95 -26.71 15.93 -1.81
CA ALA A 95 -26.43 14.67 -2.49
C ALA A 95 -25.14 14.00 -1.98
N THR A 96 -24.13 14.76 -1.56
CA THR A 96 -22.93 14.19 -0.94
C THR A 96 -23.26 13.53 0.41
N THR A 97 -24.14 14.14 1.22
CA THR A 97 -24.65 13.49 2.45
C THR A 97 -25.47 12.23 2.15
N ALA A 98 -26.27 12.24 1.07
CA ALA A 98 -27.01 11.05 0.64
C ALA A 98 -26.06 9.91 0.21
N ALA A 99 -24.92 10.23 -0.39
CA ALA A 99 -23.88 9.27 -0.75
C ALA A 99 -23.25 8.60 0.49
N LEU A 100 -22.94 9.38 1.53
CA LEU A 100 -22.46 8.81 2.81
C LEU A 100 -23.49 7.84 3.40
N SER A 101 -24.76 8.25 3.45
CA SER A 101 -25.85 7.39 3.93
C SER A 101 -26.01 6.10 3.13
N HIS A 102 -25.85 6.18 1.80
CA HIS A 102 -25.85 5.02 0.91
C HIS A 102 -24.77 4.02 1.31
N TYR A 103 -23.51 4.46 1.45
CA TYR A 103 -22.41 3.55 1.79
C TYR A 103 -22.46 3.03 3.23
N ARG A 104 -22.99 3.81 4.18
CA ARG A 104 -23.27 3.32 5.55
C ARG A 104 -24.20 2.12 5.58
N THR A 105 -25.12 2.04 4.62
CA THR A 105 -26.06 0.93 4.47
C THR A 105 -25.47 -0.18 3.58
N ALA A 106 -24.82 0.20 2.49
CA ALA A 106 -24.31 -0.75 1.51
C ALA A 106 -23.11 -1.54 2.06
N ALA A 107 -22.14 -0.89 2.72
CA ALA A 107 -20.91 -1.54 3.16
C ALA A 107 -21.18 -2.82 3.99
N PRO A 108 -22.03 -2.82 5.06
CA PRO A 108 -22.39 -4.04 5.78
C PRO A 108 -23.03 -5.12 4.91
N SER A 109 -23.90 -4.76 3.96
CA SER A 109 -24.54 -5.72 3.05
C SER A 109 -23.55 -6.37 2.07
N HIS A 110 -22.39 -5.73 1.84
CA HIS A 110 -21.29 -6.22 1.03
C HIS A 110 -20.18 -6.91 1.85
N GLY A 111 -20.45 -7.18 3.14
CA GLY A 111 -19.54 -7.89 4.04
C GLY A 111 -18.45 -7.03 4.68
N TRP A 112 -18.56 -5.71 4.58
CA TRP A 112 -17.65 -4.78 5.25
C TRP A 112 -18.10 -4.52 6.68
N THR A 113 -17.15 -4.49 7.61
CA THR A 113 -17.42 -4.27 9.04
C THR A 113 -17.01 -2.86 9.44
N ALA A 114 -17.90 -2.10 10.08
CA ALA A 114 -17.59 -0.75 10.53
C ALA A 114 -16.44 -0.74 11.56
N THR A 115 -15.54 0.25 11.43
CA THR A 115 -14.49 0.51 12.43
C THR A 115 -14.94 1.61 13.40
N PRO A 116 -14.14 1.93 14.44
CA PRO A 116 -14.41 3.09 15.30
C PRO A 116 -14.35 4.45 14.60
N ARG A 117 -13.73 4.53 13.41
CA ARG A 117 -13.68 5.76 12.62
C ARG A 117 -14.93 5.88 11.74
N GLU A 118 -15.48 7.09 11.67
CA GLU A 118 -16.66 7.37 10.85
C GLU A 118 -16.38 7.11 9.37
N ASP A 119 -17.35 6.53 8.67
CA ASP A 119 -17.28 6.21 7.24
C ASP A 119 -16.07 5.37 6.83
N CYS A 120 -15.59 4.56 7.79
CA CYS A 120 -14.54 3.57 7.59
C CYS A 120 -15.03 2.16 7.91
N TYR A 121 -14.67 1.22 7.04
CA TYR A 121 -14.98 -0.18 7.19
C TYR A 121 -13.77 -1.05 6.88
N THR A 122 -13.77 -2.28 7.37
CA THR A 122 -12.71 -3.25 7.10
C THR A 122 -13.26 -4.60 6.67
N LYS A 123 -12.49 -5.32 5.85
CA LYS A 123 -12.82 -6.64 5.32
C LYS A 123 -11.53 -7.38 4.98
N ASP A 124 -11.50 -8.70 5.14
CA ASP A 124 -10.41 -9.51 4.59
C ASP A 124 -10.61 -9.69 3.08
N VAL A 125 -9.60 -9.32 2.30
CA VAL A 125 -9.58 -9.51 0.85
C VAL A 125 -8.28 -10.22 0.50
N GLY A 126 -8.41 -11.47 0.04
CA GLY A 126 -7.25 -12.27 -0.36
C GLY A 126 -6.28 -12.59 0.78
N GLY A 127 -6.75 -12.66 2.03
CA GLY A 127 -5.91 -12.91 3.21
C GLY A 127 -5.14 -11.67 3.68
N ALA A 128 -5.56 -10.48 3.26
CA ALA A 128 -5.05 -9.20 3.74
C ALA A 128 -6.20 -8.34 4.28
N PRO A 129 -5.99 -7.59 5.37
CA PRO A 129 -6.96 -6.59 5.78
C PRO A 129 -7.02 -5.49 4.71
N ALA A 130 -8.22 -5.24 4.22
CA ALA A 130 -8.56 -4.12 3.36
C ALA A 130 -9.48 -3.16 4.13
N TYR A 131 -9.43 -1.89 3.75
CA TYR A 131 -10.15 -0.81 4.40
C TYR A 131 -10.89 0.00 3.36
N LEU A 132 -12.19 0.17 3.57
CA LEU A 132 -13.06 1.00 2.75
C LEU A 132 -13.22 2.34 3.45
N SER A 133 -12.89 3.43 2.78
CA SER A 133 -13.14 4.79 3.23
C SER A 133 -14.09 5.51 2.29
N VAL A 134 -15.00 6.32 2.86
CA VAL A 134 -15.90 7.16 2.09
C VAL A 134 -15.72 8.61 2.51
N THR A 135 -15.14 9.42 1.62
CA THR A 135 -14.72 10.78 1.95
C THR A 135 -15.43 11.81 1.07
N VAL A 136 -16.02 12.83 1.68
CA VAL A 136 -16.45 14.03 0.96
C VAL A 136 -15.23 14.91 0.71
N LEU A 137 -14.83 15.02 -0.56
CA LEU A 137 -13.73 15.90 -0.95
C LEU A 137 -14.20 17.36 -1.00
N LYS A 138 -13.26 18.32 -0.96
CA LYS A 138 -13.62 19.73 -1.16
C LYS A 138 -14.38 19.91 -2.48
N GLY A 139 -15.53 20.59 -2.38
CA GLY A 139 -16.45 20.78 -3.50
C GLY A 139 -17.67 19.88 -3.39
N ASP A 140 -18.03 19.27 -4.50
CA ASP A 140 -19.22 18.44 -4.71
C ASP A 140 -18.85 16.99 -5.06
N ARG A 141 -17.69 16.52 -4.59
CA ARG A 141 -17.13 15.21 -4.94
C ARG A 141 -17.08 14.28 -3.73
N VAL A 142 -17.35 13.00 -3.94
CA VAL A 142 -17.25 11.94 -2.94
C VAL A 142 -16.34 10.86 -3.47
N SER A 143 -15.29 10.54 -2.72
CA SER A 143 -14.38 9.44 -2.99
C SER A 143 -14.79 8.22 -2.19
N VAL A 144 -14.72 7.05 -2.82
CA VAL A 144 -14.98 5.74 -2.21
C VAL A 144 -13.78 4.89 -2.55
N ASP A 145 -12.92 4.67 -1.56
CA ASP A 145 -11.60 4.07 -1.76
C ASP A 145 -11.48 2.81 -0.93
N ILE A 146 -10.90 1.77 -1.53
CA ILE A 146 -10.47 0.55 -0.87
C ILE A 146 -8.95 0.51 -0.89
N ASP A 147 -8.36 0.42 0.29
CA ASP A 147 -6.92 0.33 0.50
C ASP A 147 -6.56 -0.98 1.19
N ALA A 148 -5.49 -1.64 0.73
CA ALA A 148 -5.04 -2.91 1.27
C ALA A 148 -3.53 -3.10 1.08
N ALA A 149 -2.89 -3.83 2.00
CA ALA A 149 -1.44 -4.05 2.04
C ALA A 149 -0.62 -2.74 2.14
N GLY A 150 0.44 -2.74 2.95
CA GLY A 150 1.26 -1.56 3.22
C GLY A 150 1.96 -1.70 4.58
N GLU A 151 3.19 -1.21 4.70
CA GLU A 151 4.02 -1.43 5.91
C GLU A 151 3.52 -0.65 7.14
N ASP A 152 2.78 0.45 6.95
CA ASP A 152 2.45 1.40 8.03
C ASP A 152 0.98 1.42 8.48
N GLY A 153 0.12 0.55 7.92
CA GLY A 153 -1.06 -0.04 8.59
C GLY A 153 -2.13 0.86 9.23
N GLU A 154 -2.15 2.18 9.04
CA GLU A 154 -3.24 3.06 9.50
C GLU A 154 -4.11 3.45 8.31
N PHE A 155 -4.95 2.52 7.88
CA PHE A 155 -5.98 2.80 6.90
C PHE A 155 -7.27 3.17 7.60
N CYS A 156 -7.94 4.20 7.07
CA CYS A 156 -8.85 5.07 7.81
C CYS A 156 -8.13 5.74 8.98
#